data_AF-A0A259KXM2-F1
#
_entry.id   AF-A0A259KXM2-F1
#
_cell.length_a   1.000
_cell.length_b   1.000
_cell.length_c   1.000
_cell.angle_alpha   90.00
_cell.angle_beta   90.00
_cell.angle_gamma   90.00
#
_symmetry.space_group_name_H-M   'P 1'
#
loop_
_entity.id
_entity.type
_entity.pdbx_description
1 polymer ?
#
loop_
_entity_poly.entity_id
_entity_poly.type
_entity_poly.pdbx_seq_one_letter_code
_entity_poly.pdbx_strand_id
1 'polypeptide(L)'
;MAQTPGISRIVLRGPDGREARFAIGPSPGGETVSVPIQVDSIQVGQVDVTTAPATLSTALSASYLPLALAVVACSIVAGLCGAFFAGSALATSRIRLADALARNAEGELDSGPGAARLGQGAIARAYRATSAGVHRVADKWLALQAYAEELLAVDFEGALRADVERIRREAMPRKPTPSAKVGRGS
;
A
#
# COMPACT_ATOMS: atom_id res chain seq x y z
N MET A 1 38.42 14.49 25.57
CA MET A 1 39.21 15.22 24.55
C MET A 1 38.73 14.73 23.20
N ALA A 2 38.01 15.57 22.44
CA ALA A 2 37.44 15.20 21.15
C ALA A 2 38.57 15.12 20.10
N GLN A 3 39.06 13.91 19.84
CA GLN A 3 39.99 13.64 18.75
C GLN A 3 39.21 13.72 17.43
N THR A 4 39.57 14.65 16.55
CA THR A 4 38.96 14.74 15.23
C THR A 4 39.57 13.64 14.35
N PRO A 5 38.79 12.62 13.95
CA PRO A 5 39.33 11.54 13.12
C PRO A 5 39.72 12.08 11.74
N GLY A 6 40.92 11.73 11.27
CA GLY A 6 41.37 12.01 9.90
C GLY A 6 42.53 13.01 9.76
N ILE A 7 42.86 13.80 10.79
CA ILE A 7 44.03 14.69 10.77
C ILE A 7 45.24 13.94 11.34
N SER A 8 46.26 13.75 10.50
CA SER A 8 47.48 13.00 10.85
C SER A 8 48.66 13.89 11.22
N ARG A 9 48.77 15.07 10.62
CA ARG A 9 49.86 16.02 10.91
C ARG A 9 49.39 17.43 10.57
N ILE A 10 49.74 18.41 11.41
CA ILE A 10 49.64 19.82 11.07
C ILE A 10 51.03 20.41 11.27
N VAL A 11 51.61 20.99 10.22
CA VAL A 11 52.90 21.68 10.27
C VAL A 11 52.67 23.13 9.91
N LEU A 12 53.04 24.04 10.80
CA LEU A 12 53.12 25.46 10.51
C LEU A 12 54.55 25.76 10.04
N ARG A 13 54.69 26.31 8.84
CA ARG A 13 55.95 26.82 8.30
C ARG A 13 55.94 28.34 8.32
N GLY A 14 57.05 28.93 8.75
CA GLY A 14 57.28 30.37 8.64
C GLY A 14 57.54 30.79 7.18
N PRO A 15 57.72 32.10 6.94
CA PRO A 15 57.94 32.65 5.59
C PRO A 15 59.26 32.15 4.98
N ASP A 16 60.23 31.74 5.82
CA ASP A 16 61.51 31.17 5.41
C ASP A 16 61.44 29.67 5.08
N GLY A 17 60.24 29.07 5.08
CA GLY A 17 60.02 27.64 4.86
C GLY A 17 60.42 26.74 6.04
N ARG A 18 60.94 27.33 7.12
CA ARG A 18 61.31 26.62 8.36
C ARG A 18 60.07 26.23 9.17
N GLU A 19 60.07 25.03 9.73
CA GLU A 19 58.99 24.54 10.58
C GLU A 19 58.95 25.33 11.90
N ALA A 20 57.86 26.06 12.15
CA ALA A 20 57.66 26.85 13.35
C ALA A 20 57.00 26.02 14.45
N ARG A 21 56.00 25.20 14.10
CA ARG A 21 55.29 24.30 15.04
C ARG A 21 54.76 23.07 14.30
N PHE A 22 54.72 21.94 14.99
CA PHE A 22 54.08 20.72 14.48
C PHE A 22 53.15 20.10 15.52
N ALA A 23 52.06 19.50 15.05
CA ALA A 23 51.23 18.58 15.80
C ALA A 23 51.19 17.26 15.02
N ILE A 24 51.63 16.16 15.65
CA ILE A 24 51.69 14.84 15.04
C ILE A 24 50.61 13.96 15.67
N GLY A 25 49.75 13.41 14.82
CA GLY A 25 48.77 12.40 15.17
C GLY A 25 49.37 10.98 15.14
N PRO A 26 48.63 9.98 15.66
CA PRO A 26 49.14 8.62 15.86
C PRO A 26 49.31 7.78 14.58
N SER A 27 48.86 8.28 13.42
CA SER A 27 48.93 7.54 12.16
C SER A 27 49.62 8.38 11.08
N PRO A 28 50.52 7.79 10.27
CA PRO A 28 51.10 8.49 9.13
C PRO A 28 50.01 8.75 8.08
N GLY A 29 49.81 10.01 7.70
CA GLY A 29 48.88 10.38 6.63
C GLY A 29 49.54 10.32 5.26
N GLY A 30 48.69 10.17 4.23
CA GLY A 30 49.12 9.98 2.84
C GLY A 30 48.92 11.19 1.94
N GLU A 31 48.04 12.12 2.33
CA GLU A 31 47.73 13.32 1.54
C GLU A 31 48.07 14.56 2.35
N THR A 32 48.77 15.53 1.73
CA THR A 32 49.12 16.81 2.39
C THR A 32 48.49 17.95 1.60
N VAL A 33 47.71 18.78 2.29
CA VAL A 33 47.13 20.00 1.77
C VAL A 33 47.89 21.18 2.36
N SER A 34 48.42 22.03 1.49
CA SER A 34 49.17 23.23 1.87
C SER A 34 48.31 24.47 1.69
N VAL A 35 48.12 25.25 2.75
CA VAL A 35 47.36 26.51 2.74
C VAL A 35 48.27 27.67 3.15
N PRO A 36 48.45 28.71 2.32
CA PRO A 36 49.24 29.87 2.69
C PRO A 36 48.51 30.71 3.76
N ILE A 37 49.24 31.19 4.76
CA ILE A 37 48.74 32.17 5.72
C ILE A 37 49.06 33.56 5.19
N GLN A 38 48.03 34.37 4.92
CA GLN A 38 48.18 35.75 4.49
C GLN A 38 47.65 36.70 5.57
N VAL A 39 48.40 37.76 5.86
CA VAL A 39 47.97 38.90 6.69
C VAL A 39 48.19 40.15 5.84
N ASP A 40 47.15 40.95 5.62
CA ASP A 40 47.19 42.15 4.78
C ASP A 40 47.77 41.89 3.37
N SER A 41 47.40 40.77 2.76
CA SER A 41 47.89 40.29 1.45
C SER A 41 49.40 39.97 1.40
N ILE A 42 50.09 39.98 2.55
CA ILE A 42 51.48 39.52 2.67
C ILE A 42 51.47 38.08 3.18
N GLN A 43 52.17 37.18 2.49
CA GLN A 43 52.29 35.78 2.92
C GLN A 43 53.24 35.70 4.13
N VAL A 44 52.69 35.35 5.29
CA VAL A 44 53.42 35.27 6.56
C VAL A 44 53.84 33.82 6.88
N GLY A 45 53.30 32.83 6.17
CA GLY A 45 53.68 31.44 6.34
C GLY A 45 52.82 30.47 5.53
N GLN A 46 52.91 29.19 5.87
CA GLN A 46 52.17 28.11 5.23
C GLN A 46 51.79 27.05 6.26
N VAL A 47 50.56 26.54 6.20
CA VAL A 47 50.11 25.41 7.01
C VAL A 47 50.01 24.19 6.10
N ASP A 48 50.78 23.16 6.41
CA ASP A 48 50.64 21.84 5.79
C ASP A 48 49.78 20.97 6.70
N VAL A 49 48.60 20.57 6.23
CA VAL A 49 47.72 19.62 6.91
C VAL A 49 47.80 18.29 6.19
N THR A 50 48.32 17.27 6.85
CA THR A 50 48.33 15.91 6.34
C THR A 50 47.11 15.14 6.86
N THR A 51 46.34 14.52 5.97
CA THR A 51 45.17 13.69 6.29
C THR A 51 45.42 12.22 5.98
N ALA A 52 44.72 11.34 6.71
CA ALA A 52 44.75 9.89 6.50
C ALA A 52 43.37 9.39 6.05
N PRO A 53 43.09 9.30 4.73
CA PRO A 53 41.79 8.82 4.24
C PRO A 53 41.55 7.33 4.54
N ALA A 54 42.62 6.55 4.78
CA ALA A 54 42.54 5.11 5.00
C ALA A 54 41.73 4.71 6.24
N THR A 55 41.72 5.52 7.31
CA THR A 55 41.00 5.21 8.56
C THR A 55 39.50 5.46 8.46
N LEU A 56 39.08 6.43 7.63
CA LEU A 56 37.67 6.68 7.32
C LEU A 56 37.11 5.59 6.41
N SER A 57 37.85 5.19 5.37
CA SER A 57 37.39 4.15 4.43
C SER A 57 37.22 2.79 5.09
N THR A 58 38.13 2.39 6.00
CA THR A 58 38.03 1.09 6.70
C THR A 58 36.95 1.08 7.76
N ALA A 59 36.75 2.19 8.49
CA ALA A 59 35.65 2.33 9.45
C ALA A 59 34.27 2.36 8.75
N LEU A 60 34.17 3.02 7.60
CA LEU A 60 32.93 2.99 6.79
C LEU A 60 32.69 1.60 6.19
N SER A 61 33.70 0.95 5.61
CA SER A 61 33.53 -0.37 5.00
C SER A 61 33.09 -1.44 5.99
N ALA A 62 33.55 -1.36 7.25
CA ALA A 62 33.11 -2.26 8.32
C ALA A 62 31.61 -2.07 8.67
N SER A 63 31.05 -0.90 8.39
CA SER A 63 29.68 -0.52 8.78
C SER A 63 28.63 -0.74 7.68
N TYR A 64 29.03 -0.95 6.42
CA TYR A 64 28.09 -1.12 5.30
C TYR A 64 27.33 -2.46 5.35
N LEU A 65 27.99 -3.55 5.74
CA LEU A 65 27.37 -4.87 5.79
C LEU A 65 26.20 -4.97 6.79
N PRO A 66 26.32 -4.52 8.06
CA PRO A 66 25.20 -4.55 8.99
C PRO A 66 24.07 -3.58 8.57
N LEU A 67 24.41 -2.43 7.99
CA LEU A 67 23.41 -1.48 7.50
C LEU A 67 22.60 -2.06 6.33
N ALA A 68 23.27 -2.68 5.35
CA ALA A 68 22.62 -3.33 4.23
C ALA A 68 21.70 -4.47 4.69
N LEU A 69 22.17 -5.30 5.65
CA LEU A 69 21.36 -6.34 6.27
C LEU A 69 20.12 -5.78 6.98
N ALA A 70 20.26 -4.68 7.72
CA ALA A 70 19.15 -4.04 8.40
C ALA A 70 18.08 -3.52 7.42
N VAL A 71 18.51 -2.89 6.31
CA VAL A 71 17.59 -2.41 5.27
C VAL A 71 16.85 -3.58 4.61
N VAL A 72 17.57 -4.65 4.26
CA VAL A 72 16.96 -5.86 3.66
C VAL A 72 15.97 -6.49 4.63
N ALA A 73 16.35 -6.69 5.90
CA ALA A 73 15.46 -7.25 6.92
C ALA A 73 14.20 -6.39 7.11
N CYS A 74 14.35 -5.06 7.18
CA CYS A 74 13.24 -4.14 7.31
C CYS A 74 12.29 -4.22 6.11
N SER A 75 12.84 -4.33 4.89
CA SER A 75 12.03 -4.46 3.67
C SER A 75 11.22 -5.77 3.63
N ILE A 76 11.80 -6.87 4.10
CA ILE A 76 11.12 -8.18 4.19
C ILE A 76 9.97 -8.11 5.19
N VAL A 77 10.21 -7.54 6.38
CA VAL A 77 9.17 -7.39 7.41
C VAL A 77 8.04 -6.50 6.92
N ALA A 78 8.36 -5.37 6.30
CA ALA A 78 7.36 -4.47 5.73
C ALA A 78 6.53 -5.15 4.63
N GLY A 79 7.18 -5.93 3.75
CA GLY A 79 6.51 -6.70 2.70
C GLY A 79 5.58 -7.77 3.27
N LEU A 80 6.02 -8.51 4.29
CA LEU A 80 5.21 -9.52 4.97
C LEU A 80 4.00 -8.88 5.68
N CYS A 81 4.21 -7.80 6.42
CA CYS A 81 3.11 -7.06 7.05
C CYS A 81 2.09 -6.59 6.01
N GLY A 82 2.54 -6.00 4.89
CA GLY A 82 1.67 -5.59 3.79
C GLY A 82 0.87 -6.76 3.21
N ALA A 83 1.53 -7.89 2.96
CA ALA A 83 0.89 -9.09 2.41
C ALA A 83 -0.17 -9.68 3.38
N PHE A 84 0.13 -9.76 4.68
CA PHE A 84 -0.80 -10.30 5.67
C PHE A 84 -1.99 -9.37 5.93
N PHE A 85 -1.77 -8.07 6.09
CA PHE A 85 -2.85 -7.12 6.35
C PHE A 85 -3.74 -6.91 5.13
N ALA A 86 -3.16 -6.71 3.94
CA ALA A 86 -3.95 -6.55 2.72
C ALA A 86 -4.61 -7.87 2.29
N GLY A 87 -3.91 -9.00 2.45
CA GLY A 87 -4.42 -10.32 2.09
C GLY A 87 -5.61 -10.77 2.93
N SER A 88 -5.54 -10.59 4.25
CA SER A 88 -6.64 -10.95 5.16
C SER A 88 -7.89 -10.12 4.91
N ALA A 89 -7.76 -8.80 4.78
CA ALA A 89 -8.88 -7.91 4.47
C ALA A 89 -9.53 -8.28 3.12
N LEU A 90 -8.73 -8.62 2.11
CA LEU A 90 -9.23 -9.03 0.80
C LEU A 90 -9.94 -10.39 0.85
N ALA A 91 -9.41 -11.36 1.60
CA ALA A 91 -10.02 -12.67 1.76
C ALA A 91 -11.40 -12.57 2.44
N THR A 92 -11.51 -11.80 3.53
CA THR A 92 -12.79 -11.56 4.21
C THR A 92 -13.80 -10.87 3.29
N SER A 93 -13.34 -9.90 2.50
CA SER A 93 -14.18 -9.19 1.53
C SER A 93 -14.72 -10.12 0.44
N ARG A 94 -13.89 -11.05 -0.07
CA ARG A 94 -14.29 -12.05 -1.07
C ARG A 94 -15.35 -13.01 -0.53
N ILE A 95 -15.18 -13.50 0.69
CA ILE A 95 -16.16 -14.39 1.32
C ILE A 95 -17.50 -13.68 1.49
N ARG A 96 -17.50 -12.43 1.98
CA ARG A 96 -18.73 -11.63 2.12
C ARG A 96 -19.41 -11.35 0.78
N LEU A 97 -18.63 -11.08 -0.26
CA LEU A 97 -19.17 -10.85 -1.60
C LEU A 97 -19.79 -12.13 -2.18
N ALA A 98 -19.11 -13.28 -2.02
CA ALA A 98 -19.63 -14.57 -2.47
C ALA A 98 -20.94 -14.93 -1.75
N ASP A 99 -21.00 -14.70 -0.43
CA ASP A 99 -22.19 -14.92 0.38
C ASP A 99 -23.36 -13.99 -0.03
N ALA A 100 -23.08 -12.70 -0.27
CA ALA A 100 -24.10 -11.76 -0.75
C ALA A 100 -24.63 -12.11 -2.16
N LEU A 101 -23.77 -12.65 -3.02
CA LEU A 101 -24.17 -13.13 -4.35
C LEU A 101 -25.03 -14.40 -4.24
N ALA A 102 -24.70 -15.32 -3.34
CA ALA A 102 -25.49 -16.52 -3.09
C ALA A 102 -26.90 -16.17 -2.59
N ARG A 103 -27.03 -15.25 -1.62
CA ARG A 103 -28.33 -14.79 -1.12
C ARG A 103 -29.18 -14.07 -2.16
N ASN A 104 -28.56 -13.23 -3.00
CA ASN A 104 -29.26 -12.60 -4.13
C ASN A 104 -29.76 -13.64 -5.14
N ALA A 105 -29.00 -14.71 -5.40
CA ALA A 105 -29.43 -15.78 -6.29
C ALA A 105 -30.64 -16.58 -5.73
N GLU A 106 -30.80 -16.62 -4.41
CA GLU A 106 -31.95 -17.23 -3.74
C GLU A 106 -33.20 -16.34 -3.72
N GLY A 107 -33.13 -15.12 -4.28
CA GLY A 107 -34.25 -14.18 -4.37
C GLY A 107 -34.45 -13.35 -3.10
N GLU A 108 -33.57 -13.50 -2.10
CA GLU A 108 -33.53 -12.62 -0.93
C GLU A 108 -32.81 -11.34 -1.35
N LEU A 109 -33.59 -10.30 -1.67
CA LEU A 109 -33.11 -8.97 -2.09
C LEU A 109 -32.48 -8.25 -0.89
N ASP A 110 -31.35 -8.76 -0.41
CA ASP A 110 -30.60 -8.13 0.66
C ASP A 110 -29.90 -6.89 0.09
N SER A 111 -30.32 -5.72 0.57
CA SER A 111 -29.67 -4.44 0.24
C SER A 111 -28.25 -4.36 0.81
N GLY A 112 -27.95 -5.27 1.75
CA GLY A 112 -26.65 -5.52 2.34
C GLY A 112 -26.00 -4.35 3.07
N PRO A 113 -24.77 -4.50 3.57
CA PRO A 113 -24.13 -3.45 4.37
C PRO A 113 -23.94 -2.20 3.53
N GLY A 114 -24.58 -1.10 3.96
CA GLY A 114 -24.62 0.16 3.21
C GLY A 114 -23.26 0.55 2.65
N ALA A 115 -23.24 0.95 1.38
CA ALA A 115 -22.03 1.22 0.58
C ALA A 115 -21.02 2.16 1.27
N ALA A 116 -21.45 2.95 2.25
CA ALA A 116 -20.61 3.78 3.10
C ALA A 116 -19.58 2.99 3.93
N ARG A 117 -19.86 1.73 4.32
CA ARG A 117 -18.95 0.89 5.13
C ARG A 117 -17.87 0.17 4.33
N LEU A 118 -18.00 0.07 3.00
CA LEU A 118 -17.08 -0.69 2.14
C LEU A 118 -15.87 0.13 1.64
N GLY A 119 -15.82 1.43 1.93
CA GLY A 119 -14.71 2.32 1.53
C GLY A 119 -14.64 2.61 0.02
N GLN A 120 -13.52 3.20 -0.43
CA GLN A 120 -13.27 3.49 -1.85
C GLN A 120 -12.36 2.41 -2.45
N GLY A 121 -12.95 1.41 -3.11
CA GLY A 121 -12.20 0.32 -3.75
C GLY A 121 -12.97 -0.38 -4.88
N ALA A 122 -12.28 -1.24 -5.64
CA ALA A 122 -12.89 -2.00 -6.75
C ALA A 122 -14.07 -2.87 -6.27
N ILE A 123 -13.95 -3.48 -5.09
CA ILE A 123 -15.02 -4.29 -4.47
C ILE A 123 -16.22 -3.41 -4.07
N ALA A 124 -15.98 -2.22 -3.52
CA ALA A 124 -17.05 -1.28 -3.19
C ALA A 124 -17.77 -0.76 -4.46
N ARG A 125 -17.08 -0.66 -5.60
CA ARG A 125 -17.70 -0.34 -6.90
C ARG A 125 -18.54 -1.50 -7.42
N ALA A 126 -18.04 -2.72 -7.34
CA ALA A 126 -18.81 -3.91 -7.70
C ALA A 126 -20.08 -4.03 -6.85
N TYR A 127 -19.96 -3.84 -5.53
CA TYR A 127 -21.12 -3.89 -4.61
C TYR A 127 -22.16 -2.82 -4.92
N ARG A 128 -21.72 -1.59 -5.22
CA ARG A 128 -22.62 -0.50 -5.65
C ARG A 128 -23.29 -0.79 -6.99
N ALA A 129 -22.58 -1.38 -7.94
CA ALA A 129 -23.16 -1.77 -9.22
C ALA A 129 -24.23 -2.87 -9.05
N THR A 130 -23.96 -3.87 -8.20
CA THR A 130 -24.91 -4.95 -7.90
C THR A 130 -26.16 -4.42 -7.18
N SER A 131 -25.99 -3.62 -6.11
CA SER A 131 -27.13 -3.02 -5.39
C SER A 131 -27.97 -2.10 -6.29
N ALA A 132 -27.34 -1.29 -7.16
CA ALA A 132 -28.06 -0.49 -8.14
C ALA A 132 -28.79 -1.34 -9.21
N GLY A 133 -28.30 -2.54 -9.50
CA GLY A 133 -29.00 -3.51 -10.36
C GLY A 133 -30.23 -4.08 -9.65
N VAL A 134 -30.06 -4.48 -8.39
CA VAL A 134 -31.12 -5.01 -7.52
C VAL A 134 -32.27 -4.02 -7.36
N HIS A 135 -31.98 -2.75 -7.05
CA HIS A 135 -33.00 -1.71 -6.96
C HIS A 135 -33.76 -1.52 -8.28
N ARG A 136 -33.05 -1.49 -9.41
CA ARG A 136 -33.71 -1.36 -10.73
C ARG A 136 -34.65 -2.52 -11.05
N VAL A 137 -34.32 -3.73 -10.59
CA VAL A 137 -35.20 -4.89 -10.75
C VAL A 137 -36.40 -4.77 -9.81
N ALA A 138 -36.19 -4.39 -8.54
CA ALA A 138 -37.27 -4.16 -7.58
C ALA A 138 -38.25 -3.06 -8.04
N ASP A 139 -37.74 -1.94 -8.56
CA ASP A 139 -38.55 -0.84 -9.09
C ASP A 139 -39.41 -1.30 -10.27
N LYS A 140 -38.84 -2.08 -11.19
CA LYS A 140 -39.59 -2.68 -12.31
C LYS A 140 -40.67 -3.65 -11.83
N TRP A 141 -40.39 -4.42 -10.79
CA TRP A 141 -41.37 -5.33 -10.18
C TRP A 141 -42.52 -4.58 -9.53
N LEU A 142 -42.23 -3.50 -8.78
CA LEU A 142 -43.26 -2.64 -8.20
C LEU A 142 -44.12 -2.00 -9.29
N ALA A 143 -43.51 -1.51 -10.37
CA ALA A 143 -44.24 -0.95 -11.50
C ALA A 143 -45.12 -1.98 -12.20
N LEU A 144 -44.61 -3.20 -12.43
CA LEU A 144 -45.39 -4.31 -12.99
C LEU A 144 -46.59 -4.65 -12.09
N GLN A 145 -46.37 -4.68 -10.77
CA GLN A 145 -47.42 -5.01 -9.82
C GLN A 145 -48.51 -3.92 -9.78
N ALA A 146 -48.12 -2.64 -9.79
CA ALA A 146 -49.07 -1.54 -9.88
C ALA A 146 -49.91 -1.59 -11.17
N TYR A 147 -49.27 -1.88 -12.31
CA TYR A 147 -49.95 -2.04 -13.59
C TYR A 147 -50.90 -3.26 -13.61
N ALA A 148 -50.50 -4.35 -12.97
CA ALA A 148 -51.35 -5.53 -12.83
C ALA A 148 -52.57 -5.26 -11.93
N GLU A 149 -52.41 -4.48 -10.86
CA GLU A 149 -53.51 -4.05 -9.99
C GLU A 149 -54.47 -3.10 -10.72
N GLU A 150 -53.97 -2.20 -11.57
CA GLU A 150 -54.80 -1.34 -12.41
C GLU A 150 -55.61 -2.17 -13.44
N LEU A 151 -54.97 -3.11 -14.13
CA LEU A 151 -55.67 -4.02 -15.06
C LEU A 151 -56.73 -4.87 -14.35
N LEU A 152 -56.45 -5.35 -13.14
CA LEU A 152 -57.40 -6.10 -12.32
C LEU A 152 -58.58 -5.25 -11.84
N ALA A 153 -58.35 -3.96 -11.55
CA ALA A 153 -59.41 -3.05 -11.15
C ALA A 153 -60.38 -2.72 -12.31
N VAL A 154 -59.89 -2.82 -13.57
CA VAL A 154 -60.68 -2.58 -14.79
C VAL A 154 -61.31 -3.87 -15.34
N ASP A 155 -60.90 -5.06 -14.86
CA ASP A 155 -61.49 -6.34 -15.26
C ASP A 155 -62.80 -6.62 -14.51
N PHE A 156 -63.91 -6.21 -15.09
CA PHE A 156 -65.26 -6.43 -14.54
C PHE A 156 -65.76 -7.88 -14.70
N GLU A 157 -65.17 -8.68 -15.58
CA GLU A 157 -65.61 -10.05 -15.89
C GLU A 157 -64.75 -11.14 -15.22
N GLY A 158 -63.61 -10.77 -14.63
CA GLY A 158 -62.75 -11.64 -13.83
C GLY A 158 -61.89 -12.63 -14.64
N ALA A 159 -61.94 -12.56 -15.97
CA ALA A 159 -61.22 -13.45 -16.87
C ALA A 159 -59.70 -13.19 -16.86
N LEU A 160 -59.26 -11.94 -16.66
CA LEU A 160 -57.84 -11.56 -16.66
C LEU A 160 -57.14 -12.01 -15.37
N ARG A 161 -57.88 -12.27 -14.29
CA ARG A 161 -57.30 -12.65 -13.00
C ARG A 161 -56.48 -13.94 -13.05
N ALA A 162 -56.97 -14.95 -13.78
CA ALA A 162 -56.26 -16.21 -13.94
C ALA A 162 -54.97 -16.06 -14.77
N ASP A 163 -55.01 -15.22 -15.81
CA ASP A 163 -53.86 -14.96 -16.67
C ASP A 163 -52.78 -14.14 -15.98
N VAL A 164 -53.17 -13.12 -15.21
CA VAL A 164 -52.25 -12.32 -14.39
C VAL A 164 -51.59 -13.18 -13.31
N GLU A 165 -52.35 -14.06 -12.64
CA GLU A 165 -51.77 -14.99 -11.66
C GLU A 165 -50.82 -16.02 -12.27
N ARG A 166 -51.09 -16.46 -13.50
CA ARG A 166 -50.18 -17.36 -14.25
C ARG A 166 -48.88 -16.63 -14.60
N ILE A 167 -48.96 -15.43 -15.17
CA ILE A 167 -47.79 -14.63 -15.53
C ILE A 167 -46.97 -14.29 -14.27
N ARG A 168 -47.63 -13.95 -13.15
CA ARG A 168 -46.96 -13.72 -11.86
C ARG A 168 -46.19 -14.95 -11.38
N ARG A 169 -46.76 -16.15 -11.52
CA ARG A 169 -46.10 -17.42 -11.20
C ARG A 169 -44.91 -17.74 -12.12
N GLU A 170 -45.02 -17.42 -13.40
CA GLU A 170 -43.98 -17.70 -14.40
C GLU A 170 -42.84 -16.68 -14.36
N ALA A 171 -43.14 -15.42 -14.07
CA ALA A 171 -42.15 -14.34 -13.99
C ALA A 171 -41.38 -14.33 -12.67
N MET A 172 -41.92 -14.93 -11.59
CA MET A 172 -41.15 -15.12 -10.37
C MET A 172 -39.94 -16.04 -10.67
N PRO A 173 -38.71 -15.63 -10.32
CA PRO A 173 -37.55 -16.47 -10.52
C PRO A 173 -37.74 -17.78 -9.75
N ARG A 174 -37.80 -18.90 -10.48
CA ARG A 174 -37.85 -20.23 -9.86
C ARG A 174 -36.66 -20.36 -8.93
N LYS A 175 -36.92 -20.64 -7.65
CA LYS A 175 -35.91 -20.98 -6.66
C LYS A 175 -34.98 -22.02 -7.29
N PRO A 176 -33.67 -21.75 -7.45
CA PRO A 176 -32.79 -22.69 -8.13
C PRO A 176 -32.78 -24.00 -7.33
N THR A 177 -33.14 -25.10 -8.01
CA THR A 177 -33.08 -26.44 -7.43
C THR A 177 -31.63 -26.68 -6.99
N PRO A 178 -31.37 -27.05 -5.73
CA PRO A 178 -30.01 -27.27 -5.26
C PRO A 178 -29.36 -28.34 -6.14
N SER A 179 -28.35 -27.92 -6.91
CA SER A 179 -27.56 -28.80 -7.75
C SER A 179 -26.97 -29.88 -6.86
N ALA A 180 -27.39 -31.13 -7.08
CA ALA A 180 -26.90 -32.29 -6.37
C ALA A 180 -25.35 -32.27 -6.37
N LYS A 181 -24.77 -32.37 -5.17
CA LYS A 181 -23.32 -32.48 -4.97
C LYS A 181 -22.77 -33.56 -5.89
N VAL A 182 -22.02 -33.14 -6.91
CA VAL A 182 -21.17 -34.04 -7.70
C VAL A 182 -20.15 -34.64 -6.72
N GLY A 183 -20.28 -35.94 -6.50
CA GLY A 183 -19.41 -36.71 -5.63
C GLY A 183 -17.95 -36.52 -6.02
N ARG A 184 -17.15 -36.03 -5.07
CA ARG A 184 -15.69 -36.13 -5.13
C ARG A 184 -15.34 -37.60 -4.97
N GLY A 185 -15.00 -38.24 -6.10
CA GLY A 185 -14.33 -39.54 -6.10
C GLY A 185 -12.98 -39.41 -5.40
N SER A 186 -12.81 -40.30 -4.43
CA SER A 186 -11.60 -40.68 -3.70
C SER A 186 -10.44 -41.06 -4.61
#